data_AF-A0A3R6P3Q6-F1
#
_entry.id   AF-A0A3R6P3Q6-F1
#
_cell.length_a   1.000
_cell.length_b   1.000
_cell.length_c   1.000
_cell.angle_alpha   90.00
_cell.angle_beta   90.00
_cell.angle_gamma   90.00
#
_symmetry.space_group_name_H-M   'P 1'
#
loop_
_entity.id
_entity.type
_entity.pdbx_description
1 polymer ?
#
loop_
_entity_poly.entity_id
_entity_poly.type
_entity_poly.pdbx_seq_one_letter_code
_entity_poly.pdbx_strand_id
1 'polypeptide(L)'
;MEEKIQKWEEEIEKITQRQKEMNAKYTEQIRELRKKIENAKQQLLVQNNEMIADAVRTIYGEVTEENIESFKATMQSLLEQKTGSTPAEEVKPEQQTAGNYFQR
;
A
#
# COMPACT_ATOMS: atom_id res chain seq x y z
N MET A 1 56.63 22.85 46.04
CA MET A 1 55.26 22.43 46.42
C MET A 1 54.29 22.85 45.33
N GLU A 2 54.39 24.10 44.86
CA GLU A 2 53.66 24.63 43.70
C GLU A 2 53.86 23.82 42.40
N GLU A 3 55.08 23.39 42.07
CA GLU A 3 55.31 22.57 40.85
C GLU A 3 54.55 21.23 40.83
N LYS A 4 54.32 20.61 42.00
CA LYS A 4 53.56 19.35 42.08
C LYS A 4 52.07 19.60 41.89
N ILE A 5 51.57 20.71 42.43
CA ILE A 5 50.18 21.14 42.27
C ILE A 5 49.90 21.43 40.79
N GLN A 6 50.78 22.20 40.14
CA GLN A 6 50.65 22.52 38.71
C GLN A 6 50.65 21.27 37.83
N LYS A 7 51.53 20.29 38.09
CA LYS A 7 51.54 19.01 37.36
C LYS A 7 50.24 18.24 37.52
N TRP A 8 49.66 18.23 38.72
CA TRP A 8 48.37 17.58 38.95
C TRP A 8 47.22 18.31 38.25
N GLU A 9 47.23 19.64 38.22
CA GLU A 9 46.24 20.43 37.47
C GLU A 9 46.31 20.14 35.96
N GLU A 10 47.53 20.08 35.38
CA GLU A 10 47.73 19.70 33.98
C GLU A 10 47.26 18.27 33.68
N GLU A 11 47.49 17.32 34.60
CA GLU A 11 47.00 15.95 34.45
C GLU A 11 45.48 15.88 34.50
N ILE A 12 44.84 16.62 35.42
CA ILE A 12 43.38 16.75 35.49
C ILE A 12 42.82 17.31 34.18
N GLU A 13 43.44 18.35 33.63
CA GLU A 13 43.02 18.94 32.36
C GLU A 13 43.14 17.94 31.20
N LYS A 14 44.28 17.24 31.10
CA LYS A 14 44.50 16.19 30.07
C LYS A 14 43.47 15.07 30.16
N ILE A 15 43.18 14.58 31.37
CA ILE A 15 42.18 13.53 31.59
C ILE A 15 40.79 14.03 31.21
N THR A 16 40.45 15.26 31.61
CA THR A 16 39.16 15.88 31.30
C THR A 16 38.96 16.04 29.80
N GLN A 17 39.98 16.49 29.08
CA GLN A 17 39.92 16.64 27.63
C GLN A 17 39.74 15.30 26.91
N ARG A 18 40.51 14.28 27.31
CA ARG A 18 40.34 12.91 26.77
C ARG A 18 38.94 12.36 27.04
N GLN A 19 38.38 12.61 28.23
CA GLN A 19 37.02 12.19 28.55
C GLN A 19 35.98 12.87 27.65
N LYS A 20 36.12 14.17 27.38
CA LYS A 20 35.24 14.90 26.45
C LYS A 20 35.29 14.32 25.05
N GLU A 21 36.49 14.07 24.52
CA GLU A 21 36.69 13.48 23.19
C GLU A 21 36.08 12.07 23.09
N MET A 22 36.30 11.24 24.11
CA MET A 22 35.74 9.91 24.18
C MET A 22 34.20 9.93 24.25
N ASN A 23 33.62 10.83 25.04
CA ASN A 23 32.17 11.01 25.12
C ASN A 23 31.59 11.46 23.77
N ALA A 24 32.25 12.36 23.06
CA ALA A 24 31.84 12.79 21.73
C ALA A 24 31.87 11.61 20.73
N LYS A 25 32.94 10.80 20.76
CA LYS A 25 33.05 9.60 19.94
C LYS A 25 31.94 8.59 20.21
N TYR A 26 31.63 8.30 21.47
CA TYR A 26 30.55 7.36 21.81
C TYR A 26 29.17 7.91 21.47
N THR A 27 28.96 9.21 21.64
CA THR A 27 27.70 9.87 21.21
C THR A 27 27.48 9.68 19.72
N GLU A 28 28.51 9.88 18.90
CA GLU A 28 28.42 9.68 17.46
C GLU A 28 28.20 8.21 17.08
N GLN A 29 28.90 7.28 17.74
CA GLN A 29 28.67 5.85 17.52
C GLN A 29 27.22 5.43 17.85
N ILE A 30 26.65 5.95 18.94
CA ILE A 30 25.25 5.72 19.30
C ILE A 30 24.32 6.30 18.22
N ARG A 31 24.60 7.49 17.70
CA ARG A 31 23.81 8.12 16.63
C ARG A 31 23.81 7.26 15.37
N GLU A 32 24.98 6.78 14.95
CA GLU A 32 25.11 5.91 13.78
C GLU A 32 24.43 4.55 13.97
N LEU A 33 24.53 3.95 15.17
CA LEU A 33 23.81 2.71 15.48
C LEU A 33 22.29 2.90 15.43
N ARG A 34 21.77 4.01 15.98
CA ARG A 34 20.34 4.35 15.88
C ARG A 34 19.88 4.47 14.43
N LYS A 35 20.68 5.14 13.58
CA LYS A 35 20.40 5.25 12.15
C LYS A 35 20.38 3.90 11.44
N LYS A 36 21.34 3.01 11.74
CA LYS A 36 21.38 1.64 11.20
C LYS A 36 20.14 0.84 11.61
N ILE A 37 19.74 0.94 12.88
CA ILE A 37 18.53 0.27 13.38
C ILE A 37 17.28 0.76 12.63
N GLU A 38 17.14 2.07 12.45
CA GLU A 38 15.97 2.63 11.74
C GLU A 38 15.94 2.17 10.28
N ASN A 39 17.07 2.22 9.58
CA ASN A 39 17.16 1.72 8.21
C ASN A 39 16.78 0.23 8.10
N ALA A 40 17.26 -0.60 9.03
CA ALA A 40 16.93 -2.02 9.06
C ALA A 40 15.43 -2.26 9.32
N LYS A 41 14.80 -1.47 10.20
CA LYS A 41 13.35 -1.54 10.43
C LYS A 41 12.55 -1.19 9.18
N GLN A 42 12.93 -0.13 8.48
CA GLN A 42 12.26 0.27 7.24
C GLN A 42 12.41 -0.80 6.16
N GLN A 43 13.60 -1.38 6.00
CA GLN A 43 13.83 -2.48 5.06
C GLN A 43 12.97 -3.70 5.39
N LEU A 44 12.89 -4.10 6.66
CA LEU A 44 12.04 -5.21 7.08
C LEU A 44 10.56 -4.93 6.82
N LEU A 45 10.09 -3.70 7.03
CA LEU A 45 8.71 -3.32 6.75
C LEU A 45 8.40 -3.44 5.25
N VAL A 46 9.29 -2.94 4.38
CA VAL A 46 9.13 -3.06 2.92
C VAL A 46 9.12 -4.52 2.49
N GLN A 47 10.09 -5.32 2.94
CA GLN A 47 10.16 -6.76 2.62
C GLN A 47 8.91 -7.50 3.10
N ASN A 48 8.42 -7.20 4.30
CA ASN A 48 7.21 -7.83 4.82
C ASN A 48 5.98 -7.47 3.98
N ASN A 49 5.84 -6.19 3.61
CA ASN A 49 4.75 -5.73 2.75
C ASN A 49 4.80 -6.39 1.35
N GLU A 50 5.98 -6.55 0.78
CA GLU A 50 6.19 -7.25 -0.50
C GLU A 50 5.78 -8.73 -0.38
N MET A 51 6.24 -9.43 0.66
CA MET A 51 5.84 -10.82 0.92
C MET A 51 4.33 -10.98 1.11
N ILE A 52 3.69 -10.04 1.82
CA ILE A 52 2.23 -10.03 1.98
C ILE A 52 1.55 -9.81 0.63
N ALA A 53 2.02 -8.84 -0.16
CA ALA A 53 1.45 -8.56 -1.48
C ALA A 53 1.56 -9.78 -2.41
N ASP A 54 2.69 -10.47 -2.41
CA ASP A 54 2.90 -11.69 -3.19
C ASP A 54 2.01 -12.84 -2.72
N ALA A 55 1.82 -13.01 -1.40
CA ALA A 55 0.92 -14.00 -0.85
C ALA A 55 -0.55 -13.70 -1.22
N VAL A 56 -0.98 -12.44 -1.10
CA VAL A 56 -2.33 -12.00 -1.49
C VAL A 56 -2.57 -12.23 -2.98
N ARG A 57 -1.60 -11.87 -3.82
CA ARG A 57 -1.64 -12.11 -5.27
C ARG A 57 -1.74 -13.60 -5.61
N THR A 58 -1.04 -14.44 -4.88
CA THR A 58 -1.09 -15.90 -5.08
C THR A 58 -2.47 -16.47 -4.74
N ILE A 59 -3.11 -15.98 -3.68
CA ILE A 59 -4.42 -16.49 -3.21
C ILE A 59 -5.58 -15.93 -4.06
N TYR A 60 -5.57 -14.63 -4.35
CA TYR A 60 -6.70 -13.93 -4.96
C TYR A 60 -6.48 -13.53 -6.42
N GLY A 61 -5.29 -13.79 -6.97
CA GLY A 61 -4.90 -13.35 -8.30
C GLY A 61 -4.38 -11.92 -8.32
N GLU A 62 -3.79 -11.54 -9.45
CA GLU A 62 -3.33 -10.16 -9.69
C GLU A 62 -4.50 -9.21 -9.96
N VAL A 63 -4.45 -8.02 -9.39
CA VAL A 63 -5.34 -6.91 -9.76
C VAL A 63 -4.67 -6.13 -10.88
N THR A 64 -4.85 -6.59 -12.12
CA THR A 64 -4.44 -5.88 -13.33
C THR A 64 -5.63 -5.19 -13.97
N GLU A 65 -5.39 -4.20 -14.84
CA GLU A 65 -6.45 -3.53 -15.60
C GLU A 65 -7.27 -4.54 -16.42
N GLU A 66 -6.59 -5.46 -17.09
CA GLU A 66 -7.21 -6.57 -17.85
C GLU A 66 -8.08 -7.47 -16.95
N ASN A 67 -7.60 -7.84 -15.75
CA ASN A 67 -8.37 -8.67 -14.82
C ASN A 67 -9.59 -7.91 -14.28
N ILE A 68 -9.48 -6.60 -14.08
CA ILE A 68 -10.61 -5.74 -13.69
C ILE A 68 -11.64 -5.65 -14.81
N GLU A 69 -11.21 -5.45 -16.06
CA GLU A 69 -12.11 -5.41 -17.22
C GLU A 69 -12.84 -6.74 -17.42
N SER A 70 -12.11 -7.85 -17.31
CA SER A 70 -12.67 -9.22 -17.38
C SER A 70 -13.69 -9.47 -16.26
N PHE A 71 -13.40 -9.02 -15.04
CA PHE A 71 -14.32 -9.09 -13.91
C PHE A 71 -15.59 -8.27 -14.15
N LYS A 72 -15.47 -7.03 -14.63
CA LYS A 72 -16.62 -6.16 -14.97
C LYS A 72 -17.51 -6.80 -16.02
N ALA A 73 -16.94 -7.34 -17.10
CA ALA A 73 -17.67 -8.02 -18.16
C ALA A 73 -18.42 -9.25 -17.63
N THR A 74 -17.76 -10.06 -16.78
CA THR A 74 -18.37 -11.24 -16.16
C THR A 74 -19.54 -10.86 -15.26
N MET A 75 -19.38 -9.84 -14.41
CA MET A 75 -20.45 -9.35 -13.54
C MET A 75 -21.64 -8.81 -14.34
N GLN A 76 -21.38 -8.10 -15.43
CA GLN A 76 -22.43 -7.59 -16.30
C GLN A 76 -23.22 -8.73 -16.97
N SER A 77 -22.54 -9.76 -17.48
CA SER A 77 -23.20 -10.95 -18.02
C SER A 77 -24.06 -11.66 -16.96
N LEU A 78 -23.57 -11.79 -15.72
CA LEU A 78 -24.34 -12.40 -14.61
C LEU A 78 -25.58 -11.57 -14.23
N LEU A 79 -25.49 -10.23 -14.31
CA LEU A 79 -26.63 -9.35 -14.08
C LEU A 79 -27.66 -9.50 -15.18
N GLU A 80 -27.24 -9.51 -16.45
CA GLU A 80 -28.12 -9.71 -17.61
C GLU A 80 -28.83 -11.07 -17.59
N GLN A 81 -28.15 -12.13 -17.14
CA GLN A 81 -28.77 -13.45 -16.93
C GLN A 81 -29.80 -13.43 -15.79
N LYS A 82 -29.58 -12.64 -14.72
CA LYS A 82 -30.50 -12.53 -13.58
C LYS A 82 -31.71 -11.64 -13.86
N THR A 83 -31.57 -10.60 -14.66
CA THR A 83 -32.66 -9.66 -14.96
C THR A 83 -33.61 -10.18 -16.04
N GLY A 84 -33.29 -11.32 -16.67
CA GLY A 84 -34.18 -11.97 -17.62
C GLY A 84 -34.42 -11.09 -18.84
N SER A 85 -33.62 -11.28 -19.89
CA SER A 85 -34.05 -10.92 -21.23
C SER A 85 -35.30 -11.74 -21.59
N THR A 86 -36.47 -11.26 -21.19
CA THR A 86 -37.70 -11.54 -21.91
C THR A 86 -37.62 -10.65 -23.15
N PRO A 87 -37.53 -11.20 -24.37
CA PRO A 87 -37.72 -10.39 -25.56
C PRO A 87 -39.13 -9.81 -25.46
N ALA A 88 -39.25 -8.48 -25.49
CA ALA A 88 -40.53 -7.86 -25.73
C ALA A 88 -40.96 -8.32 -27.12
N GLU A 89 -41.85 -9.32 -27.15
CA GLU A 89 -42.53 -9.74 -28.36
C GLU A 89 -43.25 -8.50 -28.89
N GLU A 90 -42.78 -7.95 -30.02
CA GLU A 90 -43.46 -6.87 -30.74
C GLU A 90 -44.86 -7.35 -31.08
N VAL A 91 -45.84 -6.95 -30.28
CA VAL A 91 -47.25 -7.10 -30.61
C VAL A 91 -47.52 -6.18 -31.79
N LYS A 92 -47.46 -6.73 -33.00
CA LYS A 92 -47.92 -6.05 -34.23
C LYS A 92 -49.40 -5.73 -34.07
N PRO A 93 -49.83 -4.46 -34.20
CA PRO A 93 -51.25 -4.14 -34.19
C PRO A 93 -51.91 -4.68 -35.45
N GLU A 94 -52.90 -5.55 -35.27
CA GLU A 94 -53.77 -6.03 -36.34
C GLU A 94 -54.45 -4.85 -37.05
N GLN A 95 -54.32 -4.82 -38.38
CA GLN A 95 -55.00 -3.87 -39.23
C GLN A 95 -56.50 -4.11 -39.15
N GLN A 96 -57.23 -3.16 -38.56
CA GLN A 96 -58.69 -3.12 -38.64
C GLN A 96 -59.11 -2.87 -40.09
N THR A 97 -59.56 -3.93 -40.77
CA THR A 97 -60.24 -3.82 -42.06
C THR A 97 -61.61 -3.18 -41.85
N ALA A 98 -61.78 -1.99 -42.42
CA ALA A 98 -63.07 -1.34 -42.58
C ALA A 98 -64.02 -2.22 -43.41
N GLY A 99 -65.21 -2.50 -42.88
CA GLY A 99 -66.25 -3.28 -43.54
C GLY A 99 -67.62 -2.69 -43.25
N ASN A 100 -68.04 -1.74 -44.11
CA ASN A 100 -69.40 -1.25 -44.25
C ASN A 100 -70.44 -2.38 -44.21
N TYR A 101 -71.44 -2.28 -43.33
CA TYR A 101 -72.79 -2.76 -43.65
C TYR A 101 -73.84 -1.82 -43.04
N PHE A 102 -74.36 -0.94 -43.90
CA PHE A 102 -75.70 -0.38 -43.81
C PHE A 102 -76.76 -1.44 -44.18
N GLN A 103 -78.02 -1.14 -43.82
CA GLN A 103 -79.32 -1.76 -44.15
C GLN A 103 -79.91 -2.61 -43.01
N ARG A 104 -81.17 -2.43 -42.59
CA ARG A 104 -82.27 -1.57 -43.04
C ARG A 104 -83.24 -1.38 -41.87
#